data_AF-A0AAN8EPZ2-F1
#
_entry.id   AF-A0AAN8EPZ2-F1
#
_cell.length_a   1.000
_cell.length_b   1.000
_cell.length_c   1.000
_cell.angle_alpha   90.00
_cell.angle_beta   90.00
_cell.angle_gamma   90.00
#
_symmetry.space_group_name_H-M   'P 1'
#
loop_
_entity.id
_entity.type
_entity.pdbx_description
1 polymer ?
#
loop_
_entity_poly.entity_id
_entity_poly.type
_entity_poly.pdbx_seq_one_letter_code
_entity_poly.pdbx_strand_id
1 'polypeptide(L)'
;MSMSEDDALDIDQRPGTSSTFKARLAQFSYTPELNSSTVAMPPRTRKGAAAALQAVKLNGAEEKISDNENGSEAHMADDRNAAEPTSPPKSNTATTKRKRTTKSNLSSTPKKPRLSSSLTPSTHPTTPENNLKDSLRPNLILVSIGLNPGIQTGRTGHAYSHPTNRYWPTLHASGITPVLHKPSETHDLMDMYGLGHTNIITSIASRDGSTLTTADYMSGAAALDAKIRRFRPEAVAIVGKGIWLEWIRYKKGRKFNVKRDGFEYGWQDPELWIGRKEGEWEGARTFVTTTTSGASTSHSKEERVAIWRPLGEWFEPRREEWMKRRREEKEEVVNKEEEQIV
;
A
#
# COMPACT_ATOMS: atom_id res chain seq x y z
N MET A 1 -46.12 61.82 -28.06
CA MET A 1 -44.74 62.26 -28.32
C MET A 1 -43.84 61.18 -27.73
N SER A 2 -43.49 60.16 -28.51
CA SER A 2 -42.40 60.12 -29.50
C SER A 2 -41.05 59.79 -28.85
N MET A 3 -40.52 58.64 -29.27
CA MET A 3 -39.10 58.31 -29.52
C MET A 3 -38.16 58.04 -28.33
N SER A 4 -37.87 56.74 -28.16
CA SER A 4 -36.58 56.06 -28.37
C SER A 4 -35.25 56.82 -28.17
N GLU A 5 -34.33 56.13 -27.48
CA GLU A 5 -32.86 55.98 -27.72
C GLU A 5 -32.02 57.28 -27.68
N ASP A 6 -30.87 57.42 -27.01
CA ASP A 6 -29.79 56.50 -26.64
C ASP A 6 -28.83 57.19 -25.63
N ASP A 7 -27.81 56.43 -25.20
CA ASP A 7 -26.51 56.79 -24.60
C ASP A 7 -26.34 56.71 -23.07
N ALA A 8 -25.73 55.60 -22.61
CA ALA A 8 -24.32 55.63 -22.15
C ALA A 8 -23.81 54.27 -21.60
N LEU A 9 -22.79 53.74 -22.31
CA LEU A 9 -21.56 53.07 -21.85
C LEU A 9 -21.50 51.54 -21.65
N ASP A 10 -20.73 50.96 -22.56
CA ASP A 10 -20.07 49.66 -22.69
C ASP A 10 -19.02 49.39 -21.61
N ILE A 11 -19.15 48.29 -20.82
CA ILE A 11 -18.05 47.55 -20.18
C ILE A 11 -18.43 46.05 -20.03
N ASP A 12 -17.78 45.22 -20.85
CA ASP A 12 -17.26 43.85 -20.62
C ASP A 12 -18.23 42.65 -20.48
N GLN A 13 -18.09 41.75 -21.45
CA GLN A 13 -18.76 40.44 -21.55
C GLN A 13 -17.91 39.34 -20.88
N ARG A 14 -18.51 38.53 -19.99
CA ARG A 14 -18.10 37.11 -19.78
C ARG A 14 -19.28 36.19 -19.42
N PRO A 15 -19.52 35.09 -20.17
CA PRO A 15 -20.47 34.07 -19.76
C PRO A 15 -19.81 33.04 -18.81
N GLY A 16 -20.41 32.87 -17.62
CA GLY A 16 -20.07 31.86 -16.62
C GLY A 16 -20.54 30.46 -17.04
N THR A 17 -19.65 29.48 -16.87
CA THR A 17 -19.62 28.18 -17.53
C THR A 17 -20.39 27.08 -16.76
N SER A 18 -21.57 26.70 -17.26
CA SER A 18 -22.26 25.44 -16.92
C SER A 18 -21.79 24.28 -17.82
N SER A 19 -20.48 24.01 -17.88
CA SER A 19 -19.91 23.02 -18.81
C SER A 19 -18.68 22.27 -18.26
N THR A 20 -18.68 21.87 -16.98
CA THR A 20 -17.54 21.15 -16.37
C THR A 20 -17.81 19.67 -16.07
N PHE A 21 -19.06 19.21 -16.11
CA PHE A 21 -19.38 17.81 -15.84
C PHE A 21 -19.28 16.91 -17.08
N LYS A 22 -19.92 17.28 -18.20
CA LYS A 22 -19.81 16.53 -19.47
C LYS A 22 -18.38 16.51 -20.04
N ALA A 23 -17.64 17.62 -19.86
CA ALA A 23 -16.25 17.73 -20.32
C ALA A 23 -15.28 16.85 -19.51
N ARG A 24 -15.54 16.62 -18.21
CA ARG A 24 -14.76 15.67 -17.39
C ARG A 24 -15.11 14.22 -17.69
N LEU A 25 -16.36 13.92 -18.06
CA LEU A 25 -16.78 12.56 -18.37
C LEU A 25 -16.21 12.07 -19.71
N ALA A 26 -16.02 12.96 -20.68
CA ALA A 26 -15.43 12.64 -21.99
C ALA A 26 -13.97 12.16 -21.92
N GLN A 27 -13.27 12.43 -20.80
CA GLN A 27 -11.90 11.94 -20.55
C GLN A 27 -11.86 10.46 -20.13
N PHE A 28 -13.02 9.83 -19.91
CA PHE A 28 -13.16 8.43 -19.51
C PHE A 28 -13.93 7.58 -20.52
N SER A 29 -14.16 8.09 -21.73
CA SER A 29 -14.81 7.34 -22.80
C SER A 29 -13.81 6.35 -23.40
N TYR A 30 -13.97 5.07 -23.06
CA TYR A 30 -13.25 3.96 -23.68
C TYR A 30 -13.81 3.67 -25.07
N THR A 31 -12.96 3.72 -26.10
CA THR A 31 -13.25 3.22 -27.44
C THR A 31 -12.69 1.80 -27.58
N PRO A 32 -13.51 0.78 -27.90
CA PRO A 32 -13.01 -0.54 -28.19
C PRO A 32 -12.36 -0.54 -29.58
N GLU A 33 -11.06 -0.82 -29.67
CA GLU A 33 -10.46 -1.20 -30.95
C GLU A 33 -10.85 -2.64 -31.27
N LEU A 34 -11.71 -2.81 -32.26
CA LEU A 34 -12.07 -4.09 -32.86
C LEU A 34 -11.08 -4.44 -33.97
N ASN A 35 -10.19 -5.39 -33.64
CA ASN A 35 -9.55 -6.43 -34.45
C ASN A 35 -9.17 -6.16 -35.93
N SER A 36 -7.93 -6.46 -36.30
CA SER A 36 -7.57 -7.71 -37.01
C SER A 36 -6.11 -7.75 -37.46
N SER A 37 -5.63 -8.96 -37.64
CA SER A 37 -4.25 -9.42 -37.84
C SER A 37 -3.47 -8.82 -39.03
N THR A 38 -2.14 -8.98 -38.94
CA THR A 38 -1.06 -8.95 -39.98
C THR A 38 -0.32 -7.64 -40.24
N VAL A 39 0.88 -7.48 -39.65
CA VAL A 39 2.03 -6.72 -40.21
C VAL A 39 3.32 -7.34 -39.65
N ALA A 40 4.02 -8.20 -40.40
CA ALA A 40 5.17 -7.89 -41.27
C ALA A 40 6.36 -7.20 -40.54
N MET A 41 7.47 -7.95 -40.43
CA MET A 41 8.76 -7.47 -39.91
C MET A 41 9.43 -6.46 -40.88
N PRO A 42 10.16 -5.45 -40.39
CA PRO A 42 10.89 -4.51 -41.24
C PRO A 42 12.18 -5.11 -41.85
N PRO A 43 12.69 -4.58 -42.97
CA PRO A 43 13.71 -5.24 -43.78
C PRO A 43 15.12 -5.13 -43.15
N ARG A 44 15.80 -6.27 -43.05
CA ARG A 44 17.25 -6.35 -42.79
C ARG A 44 18.00 -5.99 -44.06
N THR A 45 18.79 -4.92 -44.01
CA THR A 45 19.81 -4.63 -45.03
C THR A 45 20.97 -5.63 -44.88
N ARG A 46 21.20 -6.40 -45.94
CA ARG A 46 22.37 -7.27 -46.13
C ARG A 46 23.59 -6.44 -46.52
N LYS A 47 24.73 -6.70 -45.90
CA LYS A 47 25.99 -6.92 -46.63
C LYS A 47 26.69 -8.12 -46.00
N GLY A 48 26.85 -9.18 -46.79
CA GLY A 48 27.55 -10.40 -46.42
C GLY A 48 28.97 -10.44 -46.99
N ALA A 49 29.79 -11.29 -46.38
CA ALA A 49 30.88 -12.10 -46.94
C ALA A 49 31.43 -12.91 -45.73
N ALA A 50 31.15 -14.20 -45.58
CA ALA A 50 31.68 -15.37 -46.29
C ALA A 50 33.00 -15.91 -45.68
N ALA A 51 32.94 -17.20 -45.30
CA ALA A 51 34.04 -18.15 -45.01
C ALA A 51 34.92 -17.88 -43.76
N ALA A 52 35.50 -18.84 -43.05
CA ALA A 52 35.81 -20.24 -43.32
C ALA A 52 35.98 -21.03 -42.00
N LEU A 53 35.90 -22.35 -42.13
CA LEU A 53 36.20 -23.40 -41.14
C LEU A 53 37.62 -23.29 -40.56
N GLN A 54 37.82 -23.72 -39.31
CA GLN A 54 38.58 -24.94 -38.98
C GLN A 54 38.66 -25.20 -37.47
N ALA A 55 38.57 -26.50 -37.14
CA ALA A 55 38.80 -27.08 -35.83
C ALA A 55 40.31 -27.21 -35.52
N VAL A 56 40.66 -27.46 -34.25
CA VAL A 56 41.41 -28.65 -33.78
C VAL A 56 41.91 -28.48 -32.32
N LYS A 57 41.35 -29.34 -31.45
CA LYS A 57 41.93 -30.18 -30.35
C LYS A 57 42.77 -29.62 -29.18
N LEU A 58 42.32 -30.08 -27.98
CA LEU A 58 43.03 -30.83 -26.90
C LEU A 58 44.20 -30.13 -26.18
N ASN A 59 44.49 -30.24 -24.87
CA ASN A 59 44.18 -31.05 -23.69
C ASN A 59 44.32 -30.08 -22.47
N GLY A 60 43.97 -30.30 -21.20
CA GLY A 60 43.59 -31.45 -20.38
C GLY A 60 43.86 -31.08 -18.90
N ALA A 61 43.27 -31.86 -17.98
CA ALA A 61 43.60 -32.04 -16.55
C ALA A 61 43.48 -30.81 -15.61
N GLU A 62 42.47 -30.77 -14.73
CA GLU A 62 42.44 -31.34 -13.35
C GLU A 62 43.26 -30.50 -12.35
N GLU A 63 42.62 -29.73 -11.47
CA GLU A 63 42.10 -30.14 -10.15
C GLU A 63 43.15 -29.96 -9.04
N LYS A 64 42.92 -29.04 -8.08
CA LYS A 64 42.87 -29.38 -6.65
C LYS A 64 42.63 -28.19 -5.71
N ILE A 65 41.82 -28.53 -4.73
CA ILE A 65 41.41 -27.87 -3.50
C ILE A 65 42.60 -27.71 -2.52
N SER A 66 42.61 -26.66 -1.71
CA SER A 66 42.81 -26.81 -0.24
C SER A 66 42.62 -25.49 0.52
N ASP A 67 41.98 -25.66 1.67
CA ASP A 67 41.67 -24.72 2.75
C ASP A 67 42.93 -24.14 3.43
N ASN A 68 42.79 -23.02 4.14
CA ASN A 68 43.05 -23.02 5.60
C ASN A 68 42.54 -21.77 6.34
N GLU A 69 42.30 -22.00 7.63
CA GLU A 69 41.73 -21.16 8.68
C GLU A 69 42.69 -20.18 9.39
N ASN A 70 42.11 -19.43 10.35
CA ASN A 70 42.67 -18.74 11.53
C ASN A 70 43.36 -17.38 11.30
N GLY A 71 43.22 -16.36 12.16
CA GLY A 71 42.59 -16.20 13.48
C GLY A 71 42.85 -14.76 13.99
N SER A 72 42.21 -14.39 15.13
CA SER A 72 42.64 -13.49 16.25
C SER A 72 43.71 -12.39 15.99
N GLU A 73 43.67 -11.14 16.47
CA GLU A 73 43.35 -10.52 17.78
C GLU A 73 43.60 -8.98 17.62
N ALA A 74 42.72 -8.10 18.11
CA ALA A 74 42.91 -7.15 19.24
C ALA A 74 44.27 -6.40 19.38
N HIS A 75 44.23 -5.04 19.43
CA HIS A 75 45.04 -4.08 20.24
C HIS A 75 44.72 -2.64 19.74
N MET A 76 44.01 -1.76 20.46
CA MET A 76 44.39 -0.85 21.58
C MET A 76 45.59 0.13 21.36
N ALA A 77 45.21 1.42 21.30
CA ALA A 77 45.72 2.62 22.01
C ALA A 77 46.99 3.40 21.59
N ASP A 78 46.81 4.73 21.69
CA ASP A 78 47.74 5.87 21.85
C ASP A 78 48.72 6.16 20.67
N ASP A 79 49.08 7.39 20.28
CA ASP A 79 49.29 8.62 21.05
C ASP A 79 49.62 9.82 20.11
N ARG A 80 49.50 11.05 20.64
CA ARG A 80 50.27 12.30 20.36
C ARG A 80 50.56 12.78 18.90
N ASN A 81 50.08 13.99 18.56
CA ASN A 81 50.97 15.18 18.50
C ASN A 81 50.24 16.53 18.31
N ALA A 82 50.83 17.56 18.90
CA ALA A 82 50.39 18.96 18.99
C ALA A 82 50.94 19.84 17.86
N ALA A 83 50.25 20.95 17.56
CA ALA A 83 50.83 22.31 17.43
C ALA A 83 49.79 23.35 16.93
N GLU A 84 49.45 24.29 17.82
CA GLU A 84 49.02 25.68 17.52
C GLU A 84 50.27 26.52 17.11
N PRO A 85 50.21 27.79 16.63
CA PRO A 85 49.41 28.93 17.15
C PRO A 85 48.89 29.86 16.00
N THR A 86 48.18 31.00 16.14
CA THR A 86 48.27 32.18 17.00
C THR A 86 46.98 33.02 16.92
N SER A 87 46.59 33.63 18.06
CA SER A 87 45.59 34.71 18.24
C SER A 87 46.25 36.12 17.97
N PRO A 88 45.74 37.35 18.32
CA PRO A 88 44.65 37.77 19.24
C PRO A 88 43.94 39.13 18.85
N PRO A 89 43.45 40.04 19.77
CA PRO A 89 42.01 40.21 20.08
C PRO A 89 41.53 41.69 20.29
N LYS A 90 40.37 41.88 20.98
CA LYS A 90 39.90 42.99 21.89
C LYS A 90 38.47 43.48 21.52
N SER A 91 37.54 43.89 22.40
CA SER A 91 37.46 44.08 23.87
C SER A 91 36.01 44.45 24.30
N ASN A 92 35.62 44.04 25.51
CA ASN A 92 34.78 44.67 26.58
C ASN A 92 33.53 45.53 26.26
N THR A 93 32.45 45.35 27.04
CA THR A 93 32.04 46.25 28.17
C THR A 93 30.87 45.63 28.97
N ALA A 94 30.85 45.87 30.28
CA ALA A 94 29.88 45.40 31.27
C ALA A 94 28.93 46.52 31.74
N THR A 95 27.70 46.21 32.19
CA THR A 95 26.97 47.00 33.21
C THR A 95 25.76 46.29 33.88
N THR A 96 25.88 46.07 35.21
CA THR A 96 24.92 46.28 36.34
C THR A 96 23.43 45.83 36.40
N LYS A 97 23.16 44.89 37.34
CA LYS A 97 22.31 44.94 38.59
C LYS A 97 20.93 45.67 38.64
N ARG A 98 19.83 44.95 39.00
CA ARG A 98 19.08 44.92 40.32
C ARG A 98 17.54 44.60 40.25
N LYS A 99 17.19 43.44 40.83
CA LYS A 99 16.14 43.05 41.83
C LYS A 99 14.89 43.94 42.16
N ARG A 100 13.68 43.31 42.17
CA ARG A 100 12.51 43.38 43.13
C ARG A 100 11.23 42.88 42.39
N THR A 101 10.17 42.25 42.91
CA THR A 101 9.72 41.74 44.22
C THR A 101 8.48 40.85 43.98
N THR A 102 8.21 39.98 44.96
CA THR A 102 7.09 39.05 45.15
C THR A 102 5.67 39.65 45.06
N LYS A 103 4.68 38.80 44.71
CA LYS A 103 3.36 38.74 45.36
C LYS A 103 2.64 37.41 45.07
N SER A 104 2.39 36.69 46.15
CA SER A 104 1.52 35.53 46.32
C SER A 104 0.04 35.91 46.24
N ASN A 105 -0.83 34.99 45.79
CA ASN A 105 -2.20 34.91 46.28
C ASN A 105 -2.67 33.44 46.32
N LEU A 106 -3.02 33.02 47.54
CA LEU A 106 -3.72 31.79 47.89
C LEU A 106 -5.22 31.95 47.59
N SER A 107 -5.86 30.87 47.12
CA SER A 107 -7.28 30.62 47.34
C SER A 107 -7.48 29.11 47.44
N SER A 108 -7.81 28.66 48.64
CA SER A 108 -8.05 27.27 49.02
C SER A 108 -9.55 27.02 49.15
N THR A 109 -10.04 25.93 48.54
CA THR A 109 -11.35 25.34 48.83
C THR A 109 -11.16 23.86 49.21
N PRO A 110 -11.82 23.35 50.26
CA PRO A 110 -11.52 22.02 50.81
C PRO A 110 -12.31 20.92 50.09
N LYS A 111 -11.63 19.90 49.55
CA LYS A 111 -12.25 18.66 49.06
C LYS A 111 -12.07 17.53 50.08
N LYS A 112 -13.19 16.86 50.39
CA LYS A 112 -13.34 15.70 51.29
C LYS A 112 -12.46 14.50 50.89
N PRO A 113 -11.99 13.67 51.83
CA PRO A 113 -11.16 12.51 51.52
C PRO A 113 -12.03 11.34 51.04
N ARG A 114 -11.66 10.72 49.93
CA ARG A 114 -12.20 9.42 49.51
C ARG A 114 -11.13 8.35 49.76
N LEU A 115 -11.55 7.30 50.45
CA LEU A 115 -10.75 6.15 50.87
C LEU A 115 -10.02 5.51 49.67
N SER A 116 -8.74 5.20 49.87
CA SER A 116 -7.89 4.47 48.95
C SER A 116 -8.23 2.97 48.97
N SER A 117 -8.94 2.49 47.96
CA SER A 117 -8.91 1.07 47.60
C SER A 117 -7.66 0.83 46.74
N SER A 118 -6.57 0.45 47.40
CA SER A 118 -5.37 -0.06 46.74
C SER A 118 -5.70 -1.38 46.05
N LEU A 119 -5.99 -1.30 44.76
CA LEU A 119 -5.77 -2.39 43.81
C LEU A 119 -4.72 -1.85 42.85
N THR A 120 -3.50 -2.34 43.00
CA THR A 120 -2.38 -2.09 42.09
C THR A 120 -2.80 -2.44 40.66
N PRO A 121 -2.83 -1.49 39.71
CA PRO A 121 -2.95 -1.87 38.32
C PRO A 121 -1.60 -2.46 37.90
N SER A 122 -1.61 -3.76 37.57
CA SER A 122 -0.49 -4.42 36.92
C SER A 122 -0.09 -3.62 35.68
N THR A 123 1.07 -2.98 35.73
CA THR A 123 1.63 -2.15 34.66
C THR A 123 2.16 -3.03 33.53
N HIS A 124 1.25 -3.55 32.71
CA HIS A 124 1.56 -3.90 31.33
C HIS A 124 0.62 -3.10 30.44
N PRO A 125 1.11 -2.26 29.51
CA PRO A 125 0.25 -1.77 28.44
C PRO A 125 -0.17 -3.01 27.65
N THR A 126 -1.37 -3.52 27.91
CA THR A 126 -1.86 -4.73 27.26
C THR A 126 -2.03 -4.39 25.78
N THR A 127 -1.12 -4.89 24.94
CA THR A 127 -1.29 -4.84 23.50
C THR A 127 -2.67 -5.42 23.17
N PRO A 128 -3.49 -4.72 22.37
CA PRO A 128 -4.80 -5.23 22.03
C PRO A 128 -4.69 -6.62 21.39
N GLU A 129 -5.62 -7.50 21.74
CA GLU A 129 -5.73 -8.84 21.16
C GLU A 129 -5.80 -8.77 19.62
N ASN A 130 -5.04 -9.65 18.97
CA ASN A 130 -4.94 -9.70 17.52
C ASN A 130 -5.00 -11.14 16.99
N ASN A 131 -6.23 -11.60 16.77
CA ASN A 131 -6.58 -12.89 16.21
C ASN A 131 -6.65 -12.87 14.67
N LEU A 132 -6.49 -11.72 14.02
CA LEU A 132 -6.54 -11.64 12.55
C LEU A 132 -5.37 -12.40 11.95
N LYS A 133 -5.68 -13.43 11.16
CA LYS A 133 -4.72 -14.12 10.31
C LYS A 133 -4.88 -13.62 8.88
N ASP A 134 -3.77 -13.57 8.15
CA ASP A 134 -3.85 -13.25 6.73
C ASP A 134 -4.60 -14.37 5.99
N SER A 135 -5.50 -13.97 5.09
CA SER A 135 -6.14 -14.88 4.14
C SER A 135 -5.29 -14.89 2.87
N LEU A 136 -4.24 -15.71 2.86
CA LEU A 136 -3.28 -15.79 1.76
C LEU A 136 -2.88 -17.24 1.44
N ARG A 137 -2.87 -17.53 0.14
CA ARG A 137 -2.33 -18.76 -0.44
C ARG A 137 -1.88 -18.49 -1.89
N PRO A 138 -1.11 -19.39 -2.52
CA PRO A 138 -0.75 -19.24 -3.92
C PRO A 138 -1.98 -19.11 -4.83
N ASN A 139 -1.80 -18.41 -5.95
CA ASN A 139 -2.78 -18.33 -7.05
C ASN A 139 -4.10 -17.62 -6.74
N LEU A 140 -4.17 -16.80 -5.68
CA LEU A 140 -5.33 -15.92 -5.48
C LEU A 140 -5.43 -14.89 -6.61
N ILE A 141 -6.66 -14.55 -7.00
CA ILE A 141 -6.92 -13.53 -8.03
C ILE A 141 -6.62 -12.14 -7.46
N LEU A 142 -7.14 -11.85 -6.27
CA LEU A 142 -7.05 -10.54 -5.66
C LEU A 142 -6.73 -10.66 -4.17
N VAL A 143 -5.83 -9.80 -3.68
CA VAL A 143 -5.61 -9.62 -2.25
C VAL A 143 -5.88 -8.17 -1.86
N SER A 144 -6.83 -7.96 -0.94
CA SER A 144 -7.06 -6.65 -0.33
C SER A 144 -6.03 -6.37 0.76
N ILE A 145 -5.39 -5.20 0.70
CA ILE A 145 -4.33 -4.76 1.62
C ILE A 145 -4.84 -3.57 2.44
N GLY A 146 -5.08 -3.82 3.73
CA GLY A 146 -5.43 -2.78 4.69
C GLY A 146 -4.21 -2.17 5.40
N LEU A 147 -4.47 -1.23 6.32
CA LEU A 147 -3.43 -0.56 7.11
C LEU A 147 -2.92 -1.48 8.22
N ASN A 148 -3.77 -1.69 9.22
CA ASN A 148 -3.55 -2.58 10.34
C ASN A 148 -4.91 -2.99 10.92
N PRO A 149 -4.99 -4.09 11.66
CA PRO A 149 -6.23 -4.49 12.32
C PRO A 149 -6.75 -3.37 13.24
N GLY A 150 -8.00 -2.94 13.02
CA GLY A 150 -8.73 -2.19 14.04
C GLY A 150 -8.96 -3.06 15.29
N ILE A 151 -9.20 -2.49 16.47
CA ILE A 151 -9.44 -3.26 17.72
C ILE A 151 -10.48 -4.39 17.53
N GLN A 152 -11.60 -4.12 16.85
CA GLN A 152 -12.62 -5.13 16.60
C GLN A 152 -12.15 -6.20 15.60
N THR A 153 -11.43 -5.81 14.55
CA THR A 153 -10.84 -6.73 13.57
C THR A 153 -9.78 -7.62 14.21
N GLY A 154 -8.94 -7.07 15.08
CA GLY A 154 -8.00 -7.82 15.90
C GLY A 154 -8.73 -8.85 16.77
N ARG A 155 -9.73 -8.43 17.55
CA ARG A 155 -10.50 -9.35 18.42
C ARG A 155 -11.23 -10.46 17.68
N THR A 156 -11.97 -10.12 16.61
CA THR A 156 -12.82 -11.08 15.90
C THR A 156 -12.04 -11.97 14.93
N GLY A 157 -10.82 -11.59 14.55
CA GLY A 157 -10.05 -12.31 13.53
C GLY A 157 -10.65 -12.22 12.11
N HIS A 158 -11.47 -11.19 11.87
CA HIS A 158 -12.23 -11.00 10.63
C HIS A 158 -11.95 -9.61 10.06
N ALA A 159 -11.57 -9.55 8.79
CA ALA A 159 -11.15 -8.32 8.13
C ALA A 159 -12.31 -7.30 8.12
N TYR A 160 -11.96 -6.05 8.40
CA TYR A 160 -12.89 -4.92 8.32
C TYR A 160 -14.19 -5.09 9.15
N SER A 161 -14.10 -5.77 10.30
CA SER A 161 -15.27 -6.13 11.13
C SER A 161 -15.94 -4.98 11.90
N HIS A 162 -15.34 -3.79 11.95
CA HIS A 162 -15.96 -2.66 12.64
C HIS A 162 -17.23 -2.18 11.91
N PRO A 163 -18.37 -1.96 12.58
CA PRO A 163 -19.65 -1.61 11.94
C PRO A 163 -19.62 -0.37 11.05
N THR A 164 -18.76 0.59 11.36
CA THR A 164 -18.62 1.82 10.56
C THR A 164 -17.72 1.63 9.33
N ASN A 165 -17.02 0.49 9.21
CA ASN A 165 -16.18 0.20 8.07
C ASN A 165 -17.04 -0.12 6.85
N ARG A 166 -16.72 0.52 5.73
CA ARG A 166 -17.50 0.45 4.49
C ARG A 166 -16.96 -0.58 3.50
N TYR A 167 -15.98 -1.41 3.88
CA TYR A 167 -15.35 -2.39 3.00
C TYR A 167 -16.37 -3.32 2.36
N TRP A 168 -17.14 -4.06 3.16
CA TRP A 168 -18.09 -5.06 2.67
C TRP A 168 -19.18 -4.48 1.75
N PRO A 169 -19.87 -3.37 2.12
CA PRO A 169 -20.80 -2.72 1.20
C PRO A 169 -20.15 -2.19 -0.08
N THR A 170 -18.90 -1.69 0.00
CA THR A 170 -18.20 -1.17 -1.18
C THR A 170 -17.77 -2.30 -2.12
N LEU A 171 -17.26 -3.39 -1.56
CA LEU A 171 -16.83 -4.60 -2.28
C LEU A 171 -17.98 -5.20 -3.10
N HIS A 172 -19.17 -5.25 -2.52
CA HIS A 172 -20.36 -5.70 -3.22
C HIS A 172 -20.83 -4.67 -4.27
N ALA A 173 -20.96 -3.40 -3.88
CA ALA A 173 -21.45 -2.36 -4.78
C ALA A 173 -20.52 -2.07 -5.97
N SER A 174 -19.24 -2.43 -5.88
CA SER A 174 -18.29 -2.33 -6.99
C SER A 174 -18.32 -3.53 -7.93
N GLY A 175 -19.09 -4.59 -7.64
CA GLY A 175 -19.17 -5.80 -8.45
C GLY A 175 -18.07 -6.84 -8.18
N ILE A 176 -17.22 -6.65 -7.17
CA ILE A 176 -16.17 -7.63 -6.82
C ILE A 176 -16.80 -8.90 -6.23
N THR A 177 -17.86 -8.74 -5.43
CA THR A 177 -18.64 -9.86 -4.88
C THR A 177 -20.09 -9.79 -5.34
N PRO A 178 -20.69 -10.94 -5.73
CA PRO A 178 -22.07 -10.97 -6.24
C PRO A 178 -23.12 -10.69 -5.16
N VAL A 179 -22.77 -10.86 -3.89
CA VAL A 179 -23.65 -10.63 -2.74
C VAL A 179 -22.91 -9.83 -1.66
N LEU A 180 -23.67 -9.19 -0.77
CA LEU A 180 -23.10 -8.52 0.40
C LEU A 180 -22.70 -9.53 1.47
N HIS A 181 -21.40 -9.74 1.62
CA HIS A 181 -20.84 -10.61 2.65
C HIS A 181 -20.72 -9.94 4.02
N LYS A 182 -20.70 -10.78 5.07
CA LYS A 182 -20.41 -10.40 6.44
C LYS A 182 -18.91 -10.55 6.73
N PRO A 183 -18.36 -9.79 7.70
CA PRO A 183 -16.98 -9.96 8.13
C PRO A 183 -16.59 -11.39 8.48
N SER A 184 -17.49 -12.17 9.08
CA SER A 184 -17.23 -13.56 9.47
C SER A 184 -16.79 -14.46 8.32
N GLU A 185 -17.12 -14.11 7.08
CA GLU A 185 -16.81 -14.87 5.86
C GLU A 185 -15.42 -14.50 5.27
N THR A 186 -14.61 -13.69 5.97
CA THR A 186 -13.29 -13.20 5.53
C THR A 186 -12.42 -14.27 4.89
N HIS A 187 -12.33 -15.44 5.51
CA HIS A 187 -11.43 -16.52 5.08
C HIS A 187 -12.05 -17.38 3.97
N ASP A 188 -13.38 -17.47 3.94
CA ASP A 188 -14.12 -18.27 2.95
C ASP A 188 -14.02 -17.68 1.54
N LEU A 189 -13.82 -16.35 1.43
CA LEU A 189 -13.67 -15.68 0.14
C LEU A 189 -12.46 -16.17 -0.68
N MET A 190 -11.45 -16.78 -0.04
CA MET A 190 -10.34 -17.39 -0.76
C MET A 190 -10.80 -18.58 -1.60
N ASP A 191 -11.71 -19.41 -1.07
CA ASP A 191 -12.25 -20.57 -1.75
C ASP A 191 -13.39 -20.20 -2.68
N MET A 192 -14.27 -19.30 -2.24
CA MET A 192 -15.38 -18.83 -3.04
C MET A 192 -14.89 -18.07 -4.28
N TYR A 193 -14.01 -17.08 -4.13
CA TYR A 193 -13.73 -16.12 -5.19
C TYR A 193 -12.25 -15.96 -5.55
N GLY A 194 -11.33 -16.65 -4.86
CA GLY A 194 -9.90 -16.35 -4.99
C GLY A 194 -9.56 -14.96 -4.42
N LEU A 195 -10.31 -14.47 -3.44
CA LEU A 195 -10.13 -13.17 -2.79
C LEU A 195 -9.55 -13.34 -1.39
N GLY A 196 -8.36 -12.76 -1.17
CA GLY A 196 -7.64 -12.77 0.10
C GLY A 196 -7.56 -11.41 0.79
N HIS A 197 -7.01 -11.42 2.00
CA HIS A 197 -6.87 -10.25 2.86
C HIS A 197 -5.53 -10.26 3.60
N THR A 198 -4.86 -9.11 3.67
CA THR A 198 -3.68 -8.86 4.51
C THR A 198 -3.69 -7.39 4.93
N ASN A 199 -2.76 -7.02 5.80
CA ASN A 199 -2.43 -5.62 6.06
C ASN A 199 -0.95 -5.34 5.74
N ILE A 200 -0.61 -4.06 5.54
CA ILE A 200 0.80 -3.63 5.53
C ILE A 200 1.43 -3.83 6.90
N ILE A 201 0.69 -3.55 7.99
CA ILE A 201 1.12 -3.84 9.36
C ILE A 201 0.17 -4.88 9.95
N THR A 202 0.66 -6.10 10.15
CA THR A 202 -0.14 -7.24 10.63
C THR A 202 0.03 -7.51 12.12
N SER A 203 1.15 -7.06 12.71
CA SER A 203 1.55 -7.37 14.09
C SER A 203 0.77 -6.60 15.15
N ILE A 204 0.25 -5.41 14.82
CA ILE A 204 -0.31 -4.47 15.81
C ILE A 204 -1.78 -4.17 15.49
N ALA A 205 -2.67 -4.54 16.41
CA ALA A 205 -4.04 -4.03 16.41
C ALA A 205 -4.12 -2.68 17.14
N SER A 206 -4.79 -1.69 16.55
CA SER A 206 -4.94 -0.36 17.15
C SER A 206 -6.31 0.26 16.85
N ARG A 207 -6.64 1.35 17.56
CA ARG A 207 -7.89 2.08 17.30
C ARG A 207 -7.81 2.90 16.01
N ASP A 208 -6.65 3.49 15.77
CA ASP A 208 -6.37 4.31 14.61
C ASP A 208 -4.86 4.27 14.29
N GLY A 209 -4.49 4.74 13.11
CA GLY A 209 -3.11 4.69 12.62
C GLY A 209 -2.14 5.65 13.30
N SER A 210 -2.59 6.53 14.22
CA SER A 210 -1.71 7.50 14.89
C SER A 210 -0.75 6.84 15.88
N THR A 211 -1.05 5.63 16.32
CA THR A 211 -0.19 4.84 17.21
C THR A 211 0.92 4.09 16.47
N LEU A 212 0.91 4.11 15.14
CA LEU A 212 1.88 3.39 14.31
C LEU A 212 3.11 4.25 14.07
N THR A 213 4.29 3.67 14.27
CA THR A 213 5.57 4.35 14.10
C THR A 213 6.09 4.21 12.68
N THR A 214 7.03 5.07 12.29
CA THR A 214 7.76 4.94 11.01
C THR A 214 8.43 3.56 10.87
N ALA A 215 8.93 2.99 11.97
CA ALA A 215 9.54 1.66 11.96
C ALA A 215 8.51 0.56 11.66
N ASP A 216 7.29 0.69 12.17
CA ASP A 216 6.19 -0.25 11.86
C ASP A 216 5.85 -0.20 10.37
N TYR A 217 5.77 0.98 9.78
CA TYR A 217 5.52 1.13 8.34
C TYR A 217 6.65 0.55 7.48
N MET A 218 7.91 0.83 7.82
CA MET A 218 9.05 0.35 7.04
C MET A 218 9.18 -1.19 7.10
N SER A 219 9.05 -1.77 8.30
CA SER A 219 9.07 -3.23 8.47
C SER A 219 7.85 -3.89 7.84
N GLY A 220 6.67 -3.30 7.99
CA GLY A 220 5.43 -3.76 7.39
C GLY A 220 5.46 -3.74 5.86
N ALA A 221 5.95 -2.65 5.26
CA ALA A 221 6.09 -2.54 3.81
C ALA A 221 7.05 -3.60 3.24
N ALA A 222 8.19 -3.84 3.90
CA ALA A 222 9.13 -4.88 3.51
C ALA A 222 8.53 -6.28 3.62
N ALA A 223 7.83 -6.56 4.73
CA ALA A 223 7.16 -7.84 4.95
C ALA A 223 6.04 -8.07 3.93
N LEU A 224 5.26 -7.04 3.61
CA LEU A 224 4.21 -7.07 2.59
C LEU A 224 4.80 -7.42 1.22
N ASP A 225 5.87 -6.73 0.78
CA ASP A 225 6.52 -6.99 -0.51
C ASP A 225 7.03 -8.44 -0.60
N ALA A 226 7.65 -8.95 0.46
CA ALA A 226 8.10 -10.34 0.53
C ALA A 226 6.93 -11.34 0.48
N LYS A 227 5.83 -11.04 1.18
CA LYS A 227 4.65 -11.89 1.26
C LYS A 227 3.94 -11.99 -0.09
N ILE A 228 3.71 -10.86 -0.75
CA ILE A 228 3.10 -10.84 -2.09
C ILE A 228 3.99 -11.53 -3.11
N ARG A 229 5.32 -11.37 -3.04
CA ARG A 229 6.26 -12.13 -3.90
C ARG A 229 6.23 -13.63 -3.68
N ARG A 230 6.00 -14.08 -2.44
CA ARG A 230 5.89 -15.50 -2.09
C ARG A 230 4.60 -16.11 -2.62
N PHE A 231 3.46 -15.45 -2.42
CA PHE A 231 2.14 -16.01 -2.77
C PHE A 231 1.70 -15.69 -4.19
N ARG A 232 2.31 -14.70 -4.85
CA ARG A 232 2.09 -14.33 -6.25
C ARG A 232 0.61 -14.24 -6.65
N PRO A 233 -0.23 -13.45 -5.94
CA PRO A 233 -1.58 -13.19 -6.43
C PRO A 233 -1.53 -12.45 -7.77
N GLU A 234 -2.57 -12.58 -8.60
CA GLU A 234 -2.63 -11.89 -9.90
C GLU A 234 -2.66 -10.36 -9.71
N ALA A 235 -3.46 -9.89 -8.76
CA ALA A 235 -3.54 -8.49 -8.38
C ALA A 235 -3.62 -8.27 -6.86
N VAL A 236 -3.32 -7.05 -6.46
CA VAL A 236 -3.52 -6.54 -5.10
C VAL A 236 -4.29 -5.23 -5.14
N ALA A 237 -5.16 -5.03 -4.14
CA ALA A 237 -5.88 -3.78 -3.94
C ALA A 237 -5.44 -3.12 -2.64
N ILE A 238 -4.78 -1.96 -2.73
CA ILE A 238 -4.43 -1.16 -1.56
C ILE A 238 -5.65 -0.35 -1.13
N VAL A 239 -6.17 -0.63 0.07
CA VAL A 239 -7.43 -0.09 0.59
C VAL A 239 -7.21 1.29 1.24
N GLY A 240 -6.69 2.23 0.46
CA GLY A 240 -6.51 3.62 0.84
C GLY A 240 -5.17 4.22 0.44
N LYS A 241 -5.22 5.47 -0.04
CA LYS A 241 -4.05 6.28 -0.42
C LYS A 241 -2.93 6.30 0.63
N GLY A 242 -3.26 6.42 1.91
CA GLY A 242 -2.25 6.47 2.98
C GLY A 242 -1.35 5.24 3.02
N ILE A 243 -1.91 4.05 2.81
CA ILE A 243 -1.15 2.79 2.79
C ILE A 243 -0.21 2.77 1.58
N TRP A 244 -0.71 3.19 0.42
CA TRP A 244 0.12 3.29 -0.79
C TRP A 244 1.28 4.27 -0.60
N LEU A 245 1.05 5.40 0.09
CA LEU A 245 2.09 6.39 0.39
C LEU A 245 3.20 5.83 1.27
N GLU A 246 2.89 4.99 2.25
CA GLU A 246 3.91 4.39 3.09
C GLU A 246 4.67 3.28 2.35
N TRP A 247 3.98 2.48 1.53
CA TRP A 247 4.63 1.48 0.69
C TRP A 247 5.55 2.08 -0.40
N ILE A 248 5.10 3.12 -1.11
CA ILE A 248 5.91 3.78 -2.16
C ILE A 248 7.15 4.47 -1.57
N ARG A 249 7.06 5.02 -0.35
CA ARG A 249 8.22 5.58 0.37
C ARG A 249 9.23 4.51 0.73
N TYR A 250 8.78 3.33 1.14
CA TYR A 250 9.67 2.18 1.32
C TYR A 250 10.34 1.79 -0.02
N LYS A 251 9.56 1.71 -1.11
CA LYS A 251 10.05 1.23 -2.42
C LYS A 251 11.02 2.19 -3.11
N LYS A 252 10.69 3.49 -3.14
CA LYS A 252 11.46 4.54 -3.84
C LYS A 252 12.35 5.37 -2.90
N GLY A 253 12.29 5.12 -1.59
CA GLY A 253 12.97 5.91 -0.59
C GLY A 253 12.46 7.36 -0.52
N ARG A 254 13.26 8.23 0.11
CA ARG A 254 12.96 9.67 0.28
C ARG A 254 12.88 10.47 -1.03
N LYS A 255 13.20 9.86 -2.17
CA LYS A 255 13.18 10.52 -3.49
C LYS A 255 11.76 10.68 -4.04
N PHE A 256 10.79 9.90 -3.56
CA PHE A 256 9.40 10.01 -3.99
C PHE A 256 8.70 11.20 -3.33
N ASN A 257 8.11 12.07 -4.14
CA ASN A 257 7.37 13.24 -3.69
C ASN A 257 6.02 13.29 -4.40
N VAL A 258 4.93 13.02 -3.67
CA VAL A 258 3.55 13.10 -4.18
C VAL A 258 3.22 14.38 -4.94
N LYS A 259 3.75 15.53 -4.52
CA LYS A 259 3.43 16.81 -5.18
C LYS A 259 4.08 16.91 -6.56
N ARG A 260 5.23 16.27 -6.74
CA ARG A 260 5.99 16.24 -8.00
C ARG A 260 5.59 15.06 -8.87
N ASP A 261 5.49 13.89 -8.26
CA ASP A 261 5.33 12.58 -8.93
C ASP A 261 3.86 12.17 -9.08
N GLY A 262 2.93 12.91 -8.46
CA GLY A 262 1.50 12.67 -8.55
C GLY A 262 0.99 11.52 -7.67
N PHE A 263 -0.33 11.35 -7.68
CA PHE A 263 -1.05 10.21 -7.12
C PHE A 263 -2.37 10.04 -7.84
N GLU A 264 -2.68 8.83 -8.28
CA GLU A 264 -3.95 8.49 -8.90
C GLU A 264 -4.52 7.20 -8.27
N TYR A 265 -5.84 7.19 -8.09
CA TYR A 265 -6.54 5.94 -7.79
C TYR A 265 -6.62 5.07 -9.05
N GLY A 266 -6.78 3.77 -8.87
CA GLY A 266 -6.87 2.83 -9.98
C GLY A 266 -5.63 1.97 -10.14
N TRP A 267 -5.50 1.38 -11.33
CA TRP A 267 -4.34 0.58 -11.72
C TRP A 267 -3.08 1.44 -11.75
N GLN A 268 -2.01 0.91 -11.17
CA GLN A 268 -0.70 1.57 -11.11
C GLN A 268 0.24 1.01 -12.17
N ASP A 269 1.23 1.80 -12.55
CA ASP A 269 2.28 1.40 -13.49
C ASP A 269 2.95 0.07 -13.09
N PRO A 270 3.41 -0.75 -14.05
CA PRO A 270 4.10 -2.01 -13.76
C PRO A 270 5.32 -1.88 -12.84
N GLU A 271 6.02 -0.74 -12.87
CA GLU A 271 7.12 -0.46 -11.94
C GLU A 271 6.67 -0.37 -10.47
N LEU A 272 5.38 -0.13 -10.25
CA LEU A 272 4.72 0.01 -8.95
C LEU A 272 3.91 -1.23 -8.56
N TRP A 273 4.13 -2.36 -9.22
CA TRP A 273 3.52 -3.62 -8.83
C TRP A 273 4.17 -4.18 -7.56
N ILE A 274 3.34 -4.52 -6.56
CA ILE A 274 3.81 -4.98 -5.25
C ILE A 274 4.51 -6.33 -5.41
N GLY A 275 5.62 -6.50 -4.69
CA GLY A 275 6.41 -7.74 -4.74
C GLY A 275 7.30 -7.85 -5.97
N ARG A 276 7.28 -6.89 -6.91
CA ARG A 276 8.18 -6.85 -8.08
C ARG A 276 9.63 -7.04 -7.64
N LYS A 277 10.33 -7.94 -8.33
CA LYS A 277 11.77 -8.16 -8.25
C LYS A 277 12.29 -8.45 -9.64
N GLU A 278 13.08 -7.51 -10.17
CA GLU A 278 13.63 -7.58 -11.52
C GLU A 278 14.40 -8.87 -11.76
N GLY A 279 14.18 -9.49 -12.92
CA GLY A 279 14.71 -10.81 -13.26
C GLY A 279 14.06 -12.01 -12.54
N GLU A 280 13.14 -11.79 -11.60
CA GLU A 280 12.45 -12.86 -10.87
C GLU A 280 10.94 -12.86 -11.13
N TRP A 281 10.26 -11.74 -10.90
CA TRP A 281 8.82 -11.61 -11.03
C TRP A 281 8.40 -10.15 -11.21
N GLU A 282 7.48 -9.89 -12.13
CA GLU A 282 6.99 -8.55 -12.45
C GLU A 282 6.21 -7.89 -11.30
N GLY A 283 5.75 -8.68 -10.32
CA GLY A 283 4.91 -8.22 -9.22
C GLY A 283 3.43 -8.52 -9.46
N ALA A 284 2.63 -8.35 -8.42
CA ALA A 284 1.18 -8.39 -8.54
C ALA A 284 0.67 -7.04 -9.06
N ARG A 285 -0.28 -7.05 -9.99
CA ARG A 285 -0.89 -5.82 -10.50
C ARG A 285 -1.46 -5.01 -9.34
N THR A 286 -0.99 -3.78 -9.17
CA THR A 286 -1.42 -2.95 -8.04
C THR A 286 -2.58 -2.06 -8.44
N PHE A 287 -3.68 -2.14 -7.70
CA PHE A 287 -4.78 -1.18 -7.74
C PHE A 287 -4.81 -0.39 -6.43
N VAL A 288 -5.03 0.93 -6.49
CA VAL A 288 -5.21 1.76 -5.29
C VAL A 288 -6.64 2.24 -5.21
N THR A 289 -7.30 1.97 -4.08
CA THR A 289 -8.67 2.39 -3.82
C THR A 289 -8.74 3.51 -2.79
N THR A 290 -9.94 4.02 -2.56
CA THR A 290 -10.23 4.85 -1.39
C THR A 290 -10.17 4.05 -0.09
N THR A 291 -9.95 4.76 1.04
CA THR A 291 -10.08 4.15 2.37
C THR A 291 -11.55 3.81 2.67
N THR A 292 -11.73 2.71 3.38
CA THR A 292 -13.04 2.20 3.83
C THR A 292 -13.34 2.52 5.29
N SER A 293 -12.42 3.18 6.01
CA SER A 293 -12.63 3.56 7.39
C SER A 293 -13.81 4.53 7.53
N GLY A 294 -14.71 4.25 8.48
CA GLY A 294 -15.84 5.14 8.78
C GLY A 294 -15.43 6.50 9.35
N ALA A 295 -14.18 6.64 9.81
CA ALA A 295 -13.64 7.92 10.28
C ALA A 295 -13.28 8.88 9.13
N SER A 296 -13.17 8.37 7.89
CA SER A 296 -12.79 9.18 6.73
C SER A 296 -14.03 9.74 6.03
N THR A 297 -14.06 11.07 5.89
CA THR A 297 -15.10 11.81 5.15
C THR A 297 -14.67 12.21 3.73
N SER A 298 -13.48 11.81 3.27
CA SER A 298 -12.88 12.31 2.02
C SER A 298 -13.61 11.95 0.73
N HIS A 299 -14.54 11.00 0.74
CA HIS A 299 -15.28 10.57 -0.46
C HIS A 299 -16.72 10.23 -0.10
N SER A 300 -17.66 10.67 -0.94
CA SER A 300 -19.06 10.24 -0.93
C SER A 300 -19.18 8.73 -1.13
N LYS A 301 -20.40 8.17 -0.98
CA LYS A 301 -20.64 6.75 -1.23
C LYS A 301 -20.43 6.43 -2.72
N GLU A 302 -20.93 7.31 -3.58
CA GLU A 302 -20.96 7.19 -5.03
C GLU A 302 -19.54 7.29 -5.61
N GLU A 303 -18.74 8.28 -5.19
CA GLU A 303 -17.34 8.40 -5.61
C GLU A 303 -16.50 7.20 -5.18
N ARG A 304 -16.73 6.70 -3.96
CA ARG A 304 -16.04 5.50 -3.47
C ARG A 304 -16.35 4.31 -4.36
N VAL A 305 -17.63 4.06 -4.67
CA VAL A 305 -18.00 2.95 -5.56
C VAL A 305 -17.44 3.16 -6.97
N ALA A 306 -17.48 4.38 -7.51
CA ALA A 306 -16.92 4.69 -8.82
C ALA A 306 -15.41 4.40 -8.90
N ILE A 307 -14.65 4.73 -7.86
CA ILE A 307 -13.20 4.43 -7.79
C ILE A 307 -12.93 2.92 -7.70
N TRP A 308 -13.81 2.15 -7.04
CA TRP A 308 -13.65 0.69 -6.92
C TRP A 308 -14.16 -0.07 -8.14
N ARG A 309 -15.05 0.52 -8.95
CA ARG A 309 -15.72 -0.16 -10.06
C ARG A 309 -14.78 -0.76 -11.11
N PRO A 310 -13.71 -0.08 -11.58
CA PRO A 310 -12.80 -0.68 -12.54
C PRO A 310 -12.09 -1.95 -12.03
N LEU A 311 -11.86 -2.04 -10.71
CA LEU A 311 -11.32 -3.25 -10.09
C LEU A 311 -12.37 -4.39 -10.12
N GLY A 312 -13.64 -4.07 -9.86
CA GLY A 312 -14.73 -5.03 -9.96
C GLY A 312 -14.95 -5.55 -11.37
N GLU A 313 -14.98 -4.67 -12.36
CA GLU A 313 -15.09 -5.03 -13.79
C GLU A 313 -13.94 -5.95 -14.23
N TRP A 314 -12.73 -5.72 -13.72
CA TRP A 314 -11.58 -6.59 -13.98
C TRP A 314 -11.66 -7.94 -13.24
N PHE A 315 -12.19 -7.95 -12.01
CA PHE A 315 -12.25 -9.12 -11.14
C PHE A 315 -13.38 -10.08 -11.49
N GLU A 316 -14.53 -9.56 -11.90
CA GLU A 316 -15.75 -10.32 -12.20
C GLU A 316 -15.53 -11.50 -13.16
N PRO A 317 -14.98 -11.33 -14.38
CA PRO A 317 -14.77 -12.46 -15.28
C PRO A 317 -13.81 -13.52 -14.71
N ARG A 318 -12.80 -13.09 -13.93
CA ARG A 318 -11.85 -14.00 -13.26
C ARG A 318 -12.51 -14.80 -12.15
N ARG A 319 -13.39 -14.16 -11.38
CA ARG A 319 -14.20 -14.80 -10.35
C ARG A 319 -15.12 -15.86 -10.95
N GLU A 320 -15.74 -15.57 -12.09
CA GLU A 320 -16.59 -16.53 -12.80
C GLU A 320 -15.78 -17.75 -13.27
N GLU A 321 -14.62 -17.52 -13.87
CA GLU A 321 -13.69 -18.60 -14.27
C GLU A 321 -13.20 -19.41 -13.07
N TRP A 322 -12.86 -18.75 -11.96
CA TRP A 322 -12.48 -19.39 -10.70
C TRP A 322 -13.57 -20.33 -10.19
N MET A 323 -14.81 -19.82 -10.11
CA MET A 323 -15.96 -20.58 -9.67
C MET A 323 -16.25 -21.79 -10.56
N LYS A 324 -16.12 -21.61 -11.88
CA LYS A 324 -16.27 -22.69 -12.84
C LYS A 324 -15.25 -23.80 -12.59
N ARG A 325 -13.95 -23.46 -12.52
CA ARG A 325 -12.87 -24.41 -12.26
C ARG A 325 -13.06 -25.18 -10.95
N ARG A 326 -13.44 -24.48 -9.88
CA ARG A 326 -13.70 -25.10 -8.57
C ARG A 326 -14.91 -26.04 -8.56
N ARG A 327 -15.89 -25.80 -9.43
CA ARG A 327 -17.04 -26.71 -9.60
C ARG A 327 -16.60 -27.98 -10.34
N GLU A 328 -15.88 -27.82 -11.45
CA GLU A 328 -15.35 -28.93 -12.25
C GLU A 328 -14.40 -29.83 -11.42
N GLU A 329 -13.50 -29.24 -10.62
CA GLU A 329 -12.62 -29.98 -9.70
C GLU A 329 -13.41 -30.80 -8.67
N LYS A 330 -14.54 -30.28 -8.16
CA LYS A 330 -15.38 -31.01 -7.20
C LYS A 330 -16.11 -32.18 -7.87
N GLU A 331 -16.64 -31.95 -9.08
CA GLU A 331 -17.29 -33.00 -9.86
C GLU A 331 -16.31 -34.13 -10.20
N GLU A 332 -15.06 -33.80 -10.57
CA GLU A 332 -14.03 -34.81 -10.84
C GLU A 332 -13.67 -35.64 -9.60
N VAL A 333 -13.61 -35.02 -8.41
CA VAL A 333 -13.35 -35.75 -7.15
C VAL A 333 -14.50 -36.70 -6.83
N VAL A 334 -15.74 -36.25 -6.94
CA VAL A 334 -16.93 -37.09 -6.69
C VAL A 334 -16.96 -38.29 -7.64
N ASN A 335 -16.73 -38.07 -8.93
CA ASN A 335 -16.71 -39.16 -9.91
C ASN A 335 -15.62 -40.21 -9.60
N LYS A 336 -14.43 -39.78 -9.16
CA LYS A 336 -13.35 -40.70 -8.77
C LYS A 336 -13.65 -41.48 -7.49
N GLU A 337 -14.33 -40.87 -6.53
CA GLU A 337 -14.78 -41.57 -5.32
C GLU A 337 -15.85 -42.62 -5.65
N GLU A 338 -16.79 -42.30 -6.55
CA GLU A 338 -17.79 -43.26 -7.02
C GLU A 338 -17.18 -44.44 -7.80
N GLU A 339 -16.19 -44.19 -8.66
CA GLU A 339 -15.48 -45.24 -9.40
C GLU A 339 -14.64 -46.18 -8.50
N GLN A 340 -14.21 -45.73 -7.32
CA GLN A 340 -13.47 -46.57 -6.35
C GLN A 340 -14.36 -47.43 -5.47
N ILE A 341 -15.68 -47.19 -5.46
CA ILE A 341 -16.67 -47.92 -4.66
C ILE A 341 -17.28 -49.11 -5.46
N VAL A 342 -17.07 -49.14 -6.78
CA VAL A 342 -17.58 -50.19 -7.71
C VAL A 342 -16.53 -51.28 -7.95
#